data_AF-A0A094CMS4-F1
#
_entry.id   AF-A0A094CMS4-F1
#
_cell.length_a   1.000
_cell.length_b   1.000
_cell.length_c   1.000
_cell.angle_alpha   90.00
_cell.angle_beta   90.00
_cell.angle_gamma   90.00
#
_symmetry.space_group_name_H-M   'P 1'
#
loop_
_entity.id
_entity.type
_entity.pdbx_description
1 polymer ?
#
loop_
_entity_poly.entity_id
_entity_poly.type
_entity_poly.pdbx_seq_one_letter_code
_entity_poly.pdbx_strand_id
1 'polypeptide(L)'
;MAALTPNSARVLQTIGLTTTAILTGASASFSLYTVPRLLQSPTPLLLKQFKHMYASGHDSIPTATVVAATSLLYLAYDSRAVGSPAWRGYATAAALALGIVPYTLIVMMGTNKVLLDRAEEEEEKVEAQAASVKQLLDQWATMNLGRSLLLASATLTATWTALGRGL
;
A
#
# COMPACT_ATOMS: atom_id res chain seq x y z
N MET A 1 8.41 5.59 32.13
CA MET A 1 7.09 5.96 31.58
C MET A 1 6.09 4.91 32.02
N ALA A 2 4.85 5.28 32.30
CA ALA A 2 3.80 4.31 32.59
C ALA A 2 3.45 3.53 31.32
N ALA A 3 3.27 2.22 31.44
CA ALA A 3 2.80 1.36 30.36
C ALA A 3 1.40 1.81 29.91
N LEU A 4 1.07 1.58 28.64
CA LEU A 4 -0.29 1.78 28.14
C LEU A 4 -1.31 1.02 29.01
N THR A 5 -2.45 1.67 29.27
CA THR A 5 -3.59 0.94 29.82
C THR A 5 -4.10 -0.08 28.78
N PRO A 6 -4.73 -1.19 29.21
CA PRO A 6 -5.29 -2.18 28.29
C PRO A 6 -6.23 -1.57 27.24
N ASN A 7 -7.01 -0.55 27.61
CA ASN A 7 -7.92 0.13 26.69
C ASN A 7 -7.15 0.95 25.64
N SER A 8 -6.14 1.71 26.05
CA SER A 8 -5.30 2.49 25.13
C SER A 8 -4.55 1.59 24.14
N ALA A 9 -4.02 0.45 24.60
CA ALA A 9 -3.37 -0.52 23.73
C ALA A 9 -4.33 -1.09 22.69
N ARG A 10 -5.57 -1.44 23.09
CA ARG A 10 -6.61 -1.93 22.16
C ARG A 10 -6.98 -0.89 21.12
N VAL A 11 -7.10 0.38 21.50
CA VAL A 11 -7.38 1.47 20.54
C VAL A 11 -6.29 1.56 19.48
N LEU A 12 -5.02 1.55 19.89
CA LEU A 12 -3.90 1.59 18.94
C LEU A 12 -3.85 0.34 18.06
N GLN A 13 -4.12 -0.84 18.63
CA GLN A 13 -4.23 -2.09 17.85
C GLN A 13 -5.33 -1.97 16.80
N THR A 14 -6.53 -1.52 17.19
CA THR A 14 -7.65 -1.33 16.26
C THR A 14 -7.28 -0.35 15.15
N ILE A 15 -6.70 0.81 15.46
CA ILE A 15 -6.28 1.80 14.46
C ILE A 15 -5.26 1.20 13.50
N GLY A 16 -4.18 0.61 14.04
CA GLY A 16 -3.10 0.04 13.24
C GLY A 16 -3.60 -1.05 12.30
N LEU A 17 -4.31 -2.04 12.86
CA LEU A 17 -4.81 -3.21 12.13
C LEU A 17 -5.84 -2.85 11.07
N THR A 18 -6.84 -2.04 11.41
CA THR A 18 -7.89 -1.67 10.47
C THR A 18 -7.33 -0.81 9.34
N THR A 19 -6.43 0.12 9.65
CA THR A 19 -5.80 0.98 8.63
C THR A 19 -4.92 0.16 7.70
N THR A 20 -4.07 -0.75 8.20
CA THR A 20 -3.27 -1.61 7.31
C THR A 20 -4.14 -2.54 6.48
N ALA A 21 -5.20 -3.11 7.05
CA ALA A 21 -6.12 -4.00 6.33
C ALA A 21 -6.87 -3.28 5.19
N ILE A 22 -7.36 -2.06 5.47
CA ILE A 22 -8.00 -1.20 4.46
C ILE A 22 -7.00 -0.87 3.35
N LEU A 23 -5.75 -0.52 3.71
CA LEU A 23 -4.69 -0.27 2.73
C LEU A 23 -4.37 -1.48 1.88
N THR A 24 -4.30 -2.68 2.46
CA THR A 24 -4.12 -3.94 1.72
C THR A 24 -5.23 -4.11 0.70
N GLY A 25 -6.50 -3.98 1.11
CA GLY A 25 -7.66 -4.15 0.25
C GLY A 25 -7.71 -3.10 -0.86
N ALA A 26 -7.48 -1.84 -0.53
CA ALA A 26 -7.46 -0.73 -1.49
C ALA A 26 -6.33 -0.87 -2.51
N SER A 27 -5.11 -1.21 -2.06
CA SER A 27 -3.98 -1.44 -2.96
C SER A 27 -4.23 -2.64 -3.86
N ALA A 28 -4.72 -3.76 -3.32
CA ALA A 28 -4.98 -4.96 -4.11
C ALA A 28 -6.11 -4.77 -5.14
N SER A 29 -7.14 -3.97 -4.80
CA SER A 29 -8.28 -3.76 -5.68
C SER A 29 -7.90 -3.04 -6.98
N PHE A 30 -6.89 -2.17 -6.96
CA PHE A 30 -6.37 -1.56 -8.18
C PHE A 30 -5.90 -2.60 -9.20
N SER A 31 -5.17 -3.62 -8.75
CA SER A 31 -4.68 -4.68 -9.63
C SER A 31 -5.75 -5.71 -9.99
N LEU A 32 -6.59 -6.10 -9.02
CA LEU A 32 -7.53 -7.21 -9.21
C LEU A 32 -8.82 -6.78 -9.93
N TYR A 33 -9.24 -5.53 -9.79
CA TYR A 33 -10.52 -5.06 -10.31
C TYR A 33 -10.37 -3.85 -11.21
N THR A 34 -9.61 -2.83 -10.81
CA THR A 34 -9.57 -1.57 -11.56
C THR A 34 -8.83 -1.72 -12.88
N VAL A 35 -7.57 -2.19 -12.87
CA VAL A 35 -6.76 -2.33 -14.08
C VAL A 35 -7.41 -3.22 -15.14
N PRO A 36 -7.97 -4.42 -14.82
CA PRO A 36 -8.70 -5.22 -15.80
C PRO A 36 -9.84 -4.47 -16.50
N ARG A 37 -10.50 -3.54 -15.80
CA ARG A 37 -11.55 -2.67 -16.39
C ARG A 37 -10.97 -1.53 -17.22
N LEU A 38 -9.86 -0.94 -16.78
CA LEU A 38 -9.16 0.08 -17.57
C LEU A 38 -8.69 -0.48 -18.92
N LEU A 39 -8.16 -1.72 -18.94
CA LEU A 39 -7.67 -2.38 -20.17
C LEU A 39 -8.76 -2.60 -21.24
N GLN A 40 -10.03 -2.60 -20.84
CA GLN A 40 -11.19 -2.71 -21.74
C GLN A 40 -11.54 -1.39 -22.44
N SER A 41 -10.97 -0.26 -21.98
CA SER A 41 -11.24 1.06 -22.55
C SER A 41 -10.34 1.38 -23.75
N PRO A 42 -10.71 2.37 -24.59
CA PRO A 42 -9.79 3.02 -25.54
C PRO A 42 -8.55 3.55 -24.81
N THR A 43 -7.39 3.50 -25.46
CA THR A 43 -6.09 3.74 -24.80
C THR A 43 -5.96 5.15 -24.19
N PRO A 44 -6.38 6.23 -24.87
CA PRO A 44 -6.36 7.57 -24.30
C PRO A 44 -7.24 7.71 -23.06
N LEU A 45 -8.43 7.10 -23.08
CA LEU A 45 -9.34 7.11 -21.92
C LEU A 45 -8.76 6.31 -20.75
N LEU A 46 -8.18 5.14 -21.03
CA LEU A 46 -7.49 4.29 -20.06
C LEU A 46 -6.39 5.08 -19.34
N LEU A 47 -5.55 5.83 -20.06
CA LEU A 47 -4.46 6.60 -19.47
C LEU A 47 -4.96 7.76 -18.61
N LYS A 48 -6.01 8.47 -19.05
CA LYS A 48 -6.67 9.51 -18.25
C LYS A 48 -7.22 8.94 -16.95
N GLN A 49 -7.93 7.81 -17.01
CA GLN A 49 -8.47 7.13 -15.84
C GLN A 49 -7.37 6.63 -14.90
N PHE A 50 -6.30 6.06 -15.46
CA PHE A 50 -5.13 5.63 -14.70
C PHE A 50 -4.47 6.81 -13.98
N LYS A 51 -4.23 7.94 -14.67
CA LYS A 51 -3.63 9.15 -14.08
C LYS A 51 -4.43 9.65 -12.88
N HIS A 52 -5.76 9.73 -13.00
CA HIS A 52 -6.62 10.17 -11.89
C HIS A 52 -6.64 9.17 -10.73
N MET A 53 -6.72 7.87 -11.01
CA MET A 53 -6.61 6.83 -9.99
C MET A 53 -5.25 6.91 -9.27
N TYR A 54 -4.17 7.06 -10.04
CA TYR A 54 -2.80 7.17 -9.51
C TYR A 54 -2.65 8.38 -8.60
N ALA A 55 -3.12 9.56 -9.01
CA ALA A 55 -3.06 10.77 -8.19
C ALA A 55 -3.80 10.61 -6.86
N SER A 56 -5.02 10.05 -6.90
CA SER A 56 -5.79 9.78 -5.69
C SER A 56 -5.07 8.80 -4.74
N GLY A 57 -4.50 7.72 -5.29
CA GLY A 57 -3.73 6.74 -4.52
C GLY A 57 -2.41 7.28 -3.96
N HIS A 58 -1.71 8.11 -4.74
CA HIS A 58 -0.44 8.73 -4.37
C HIS A 58 -0.55 9.58 -3.11
N ASP A 59 -1.66 10.29 -2.95
CA ASP A 59 -1.85 11.19 -1.81
C ASP A 59 -2.46 10.46 -0.59
N SER A 60 -3.41 9.55 -0.84
CA SER A 60 -4.14 8.88 0.23
C SER A 60 -3.38 7.72 0.88
N ILE A 61 -2.69 6.88 0.09
CA ILE A 61 -2.03 5.67 0.62
C ILE A 61 -0.89 6.03 1.60
N PRO A 62 0.09 6.90 1.26
CA PRO A 62 1.17 7.24 2.19
C PRO A 62 0.65 7.87 3.48
N THR A 63 -0.37 8.72 3.40
CA THR A 63 -0.99 9.36 4.56
C THR A 63 -1.58 8.32 5.52
N ALA A 64 -2.37 7.38 5.01
CA ALA A 64 -2.92 6.29 5.81
C ALA A 64 -1.81 5.34 6.32
N THR A 65 -0.74 5.13 5.56
CA THR A 65 0.41 4.33 6.00
C THR A 65 1.11 4.97 7.19
N VAL A 66 1.25 6.29 7.23
CA VAL A 66 1.82 7.00 8.39
C VAL A 66 0.97 6.79 9.63
N VAL A 67 -0.36 6.86 9.52
CA VAL A 67 -1.28 6.61 10.64
C VAL A 67 -1.10 5.17 11.18
N ALA A 68 -1.12 4.18 10.28
CA ALA A 68 -0.91 2.79 10.63
C ALA A 68 0.45 2.56 11.29
N ALA A 69 1.52 3.04 10.66
CA ALA A 69 2.89 2.85 11.12
C ALA A 69 3.13 3.53 12.47
N THR A 70 2.60 4.73 12.69
CA THR A 70 2.73 5.45 13.96
C THR A 70 2.07 4.66 15.09
N SER A 71 0.87 4.13 14.87
CA SER A 71 0.17 3.31 15.86
C SER A 71 0.95 2.03 16.21
N LEU A 72 1.44 1.32 15.18
CA LEU A 72 2.21 0.09 15.36
C LEU A 72 3.57 0.35 16.02
N LEU A 73 4.28 1.42 15.65
CA LEU A 73 5.55 1.79 16.28
C LEU A 73 5.36 2.19 17.74
N TYR A 74 4.26 2.86 18.09
CA TYR A 74 3.95 3.16 19.49
C TYR A 74 3.71 1.88 20.29
N LEU A 75 2.93 0.93 19.76
CA LEU A 75 2.74 -0.38 20.38
C LEU A 75 4.06 -1.16 20.54
N ALA A 76 4.95 -1.07 19.55
CA ALA A 76 6.28 -1.67 19.62
C ALA A 76 7.11 -1.03 20.76
N TYR A 77 7.11 0.29 20.83
CA TYR A 77 7.81 1.04 21.87
C TYR A 77 7.31 0.68 23.27
N ASP A 78 6.00 0.71 23.49
CA ASP A 78 5.39 0.37 24.78
C ASP A 78 5.66 -1.09 25.18
N SER A 79 5.48 -2.03 24.24
CA SER A 79 5.79 -3.45 24.46
C SER A 79 7.26 -3.67 24.85
N ARG A 80 8.19 -2.93 24.21
CA ARG A 80 9.61 -3.00 24.54
C ARG A 80 9.90 -2.42 25.93
N ALA A 81 9.24 -1.34 26.30
CA ALA A 81 9.40 -0.70 27.61
C ALA A 81 8.98 -1.61 28.77
N VAL A 82 7.99 -2.48 28.57
CA VAL A 82 7.53 -3.47 29.56
C VAL A 82 8.18 -4.85 29.42
N GLY A 83 9.17 -5.00 28.53
CA GLY A 83 9.88 -6.27 28.31
C GLY A 83 9.10 -7.35 27.56
N SER A 84 7.98 -7.00 26.91
CA SER A 84 7.16 -7.94 26.14
C SER A 84 7.78 -8.22 24.76
N PRO A 85 7.95 -9.48 24.32
CA PRO A 85 8.51 -9.82 23.01
C PRO A 85 7.65 -9.34 21.83
N ALA A 86 6.38 -8.96 22.08
CA ALA A 86 5.47 -8.41 21.07
C ALA A 86 6.02 -7.19 20.33
N TRP A 87 7.02 -6.48 20.90
CA TRP A 87 7.65 -5.35 20.24
C TRP A 87 8.24 -5.70 18.87
N ARG A 88 8.79 -6.91 18.71
CA ARG A 88 9.36 -7.39 17.44
C ARG A 88 8.27 -7.50 16.38
N GLY A 89 7.11 -8.02 16.79
CA GLY A 89 5.89 -8.12 15.99
C GLY A 89 5.44 -6.79 15.41
N TYR A 90 5.18 -5.84 16.30
CA TYR A 90 4.71 -4.53 15.90
C TYR A 90 5.75 -3.73 15.11
N ALA A 91 7.03 -3.82 15.47
CA ALA A 91 8.10 -3.18 14.71
C ALA A 91 8.23 -3.76 13.29
N THR A 92 8.14 -5.08 13.14
CA THR A 92 8.17 -5.75 11.84
C THR A 92 6.96 -5.36 10.99
N ALA A 93 5.76 -5.35 11.58
CA ALA A 93 4.56 -4.91 10.88
C ALA A 93 4.65 -3.46 10.40
N ALA A 94 5.16 -2.54 11.24
CA ALA A 94 5.39 -1.16 10.85
C ALA A 94 6.43 -1.04 9.73
N ALA A 95 7.53 -1.79 9.79
CA ALA A 95 8.55 -1.80 8.75
C ALA A 95 8.01 -2.30 7.41
N LEU A 96 7.18 -3.36 7.42
CA LEU A 96 6.51 -3.88 6.22
C LEU A 96 5.53 -2.84 5.63
N ALA A 97 4.76 -2.17 6.48
CA ALA A 97 3.83 -1.12 6.05
C ALA A 97 4.57 0.08 5.43
N LEU A 98 5.64 0.56 6.07
CA LEU A 98 6.48 1.64 5.54
C LEU A 98 7.27 1.21 4.30
N GLY A 99 7.59 -0.08 4.19
CA GLY A 99 8.33 -0.68 3.07
C GLY A 99 7.67 -0.49 1.70
N ILE A 100 6.37 -0.17 1.65
CA ILE A 100 5.70 0.17 0.39
C ILE A 100 6.31 1.41 -0.28
N VAL A 101 6.88 2.33 0.50
CA VAL A 101 7.48 3.57 -0.02
C VAL A 101 8.74 3.25 -0.81
N PRO A 102 9.79 2.63 -0.23
CA PRO A 102 10.97 2.24 -1.00
C PRO A 102 10.62 1.23 -2.11
N TYR A 103 9.65 0.33 -1.91
CA TYR A 103 9.17 -0.55 -2.98
C TYR A 103 8.64 0.25 -4.18
N THR A 104 7.80 1.25 -3.93
CA THR A 104 7.24 2.08 -5.00
C THR A 104 8.34 2.88 -5.70
N LEU A 105 9.28 3.46 -4.95
CA LEU A 105 10.38 4.25 -5.51
C LEU A 105 11.33 3.41 -6.38
N ILE A 106 11.65 2.18 -5.96
CA ILE A 106 12.64 1.33 -6.63
C ILE A 106 12.00 0.51 -7.76
N VAL A 107 10.83 -0.08 -7.53
CA VAL A 107 10.23 -1.07 -8.44
C VAL A 107 9.23 -0.43 -9.39
N MET A 108 8.38 0.48 -8.91
CA MET A 108 7.23 0.97 -9.69
C MET A 108 7.46 2.33 -10.34
N MET A 109 8.36 3.15 -9.79
CA MET A 109 8.49 4.56 -10.16
C MET A 109 8.82 4.78 -11.65
N GLY A 110 9.63 3.91 -12.24
CA GLY A 110 9.94 3.98 -13.69
C GLY A 110 8.67 3.82 -14.53
N THR A 111 7.89 2.78 -14.26
CA THR A 111 6.62 2.53 -14.95
C THR A 111 5.57 3.61 -14.67
N ASN A 112 5.50 4.12 -13.45
CA ASN A 112 4.61 5.24 -13.09
C ASN A 112 4.90 6.46 -13.97
N LYS A 113 6.16 6.88 -14.07
CA LYS A 113 6.55 8.02 -14.91
C LYS A 113 6.14 7.80 -16.36
N VAL A 114 6.50 6.65 -16.92
CA VAL A 114 6.19 6.34 -18.32
C VAL A 114 4.68 6.35 -18.60
N LEU A 115 3.84 5.80 -17.72
CA LEU A 115 2.38 5.82 -17.89
C LEU A 115 1.80 7.22 -17.74
N LEU A 116 2.32 8.03 -16.81
CA LEU A 116 1.87 9.41 -16.59
C LEU A 116 2.30 10.33 -17.73
N ASP A 117 3.52 10.19 -18.23
CA ASP A 117 4.03 10.97 -19.36
C ASP A 117 3.19 10.69 -20.62
N ARG A 118 2.85 9.41 -20.87
CA ARG A 118 1.95 9.04 -21.98
C ARG A 118 0.53 9.58 -21.83
N ALA A 119 0.07 9.85 -20.61
CA ALA A 119 -1.25 10.42 -20.39
C ALA A 119 -1.34 11.90 -20.82
N GLU A 120 -0.19 12.57 -21.02
CA GLU A 120 -0.11 13.94 -21.55
C GLU A 120 0.12 14.00 -23.06
N GLU A 121 0.33 12.85 -23.73
CA GLU A 121 0.54 12.81 -25.17
C GLU A 121 -0.77 12.98 -25.96
N GLU A 122 -0.64 13.39 -27.22
CA GLU A 122 -1.78 13.48 -28.15
C GLU A 122 -2.44 12.11 -28.35
N GLU A 123 -3.78 12.09 -28.42
CA GLU A 123 -4.55 10.84 -28.46
C GLU A 123 -4.20 9.93 -29.65
N GLU A 124 -3.88 10.52 -30.80
CA GLU A 124 -3.45 9.78 -32.01
C GLU A 124 -2.14 9.01 -31.76
N LYS A 125 -1.17 9.67 -31.12
CA LYS A 125 0.12 9.06 -30.76
C LYS A 125 -0.07 7.93 -29.74
N VAL A 126 -0.95 8.14 -28.76
CA VAL A 126 -1.29 7.13 -27.75
C VAL A 126 -1.94 5.91 -28.40
N GLU A 127 -2.88 6.10 -29.31
CA GLU A 127 -3.55 4.97 -29.99
C GLU A 127 -2.59 4.20 -30.90
N ALA A 128 -1.65 4.88 -31.56
CA ALA A 128 -0.58 4.20 -32.30
C ALA A 128 0.29 3.30 -31.39
N GLN A 129 0.34 3.58 -30.08
CA GLN A 129 1.10 2.82 -29.08
C GLN A 129 0.23 1.91 -28.19
N ALA A 130 -1.05 1.72 -28.53
CA ALA A 130 -2.06 1.07 -27.69
C ALA A 130 -1.61 -0.26 -27.04
N ALA A 131 -1.04 -1.17 -27.83
CA ALA A 131 -0.60 -2.48 -27.33
C ALA A 131 0.49 -2.34 -26.25
N SER A 132 1.46 -1.45 -26.47
CA SER A 132 2.55 -1.21 -25.51
C SER A 132 2.07 -0.57 -24.21
N VAL A 133 1.10 0.35 -24.30
CA VAL A 133 0.49 0.99 -23.13
C VAL A 133 -0.28 -0.01 -22.29
N LYS A 134 -1.11 -0.84 -22.93
CA LYS A 134 -1.89 -1.87 -22.25
C LYS A 134 -0.99 -2.91 -21.58
N GLN A 135 0.07 -3.34 -22.26
CA GLN A 135 1.08 -4.24 -21.67
C GLN A 135 1.77 -3.60 -20.45
N LEU A 136 2.14 -2.32 -20.54
CA LEU A 136 2.79 -1.62 -19.45
C LEU A 136 1.87 -1.44 -18.24
N LEU A 137 0.58 -1.18 -18.46
CA LEU A 137 -0.41 -1.09 -17.39
C LEU A 137 -0.65 -2.46 -16.73
N ASP A 138 -0.65 -3.55 -17.49
CA ASP A 138 -0.75 -4.91 -16.95
C ASP A 138 0.48 -5.28 -16.08
N GLN A 139 1.67 -4.91 -16.54
CA GLN A 139 2.90 -5.03 -15.74
C GLN A 139 2.82 -4.20 -14.45
N TRP A 140 2.31 -2.97 -14.54
CA TRP A 140 2.06 -2.12 -13.38
C TRP A 140 1.15 -2.80 -12.36
N ALA A 141 0.06 -3.44 -12.80
CA ALA A 141 -0.84 -4.17 -11.93
C ALA A 141 -0.12 -5.32 -11.21
N THR A 142 0.75 -6.04 -11.92
CA THR A 142 1.55 -7.13 -11.33
C THR A 142 2.50 -6.61 -10.25
N MET A 143 3.20 -5.49 -10.49
CA MET A 143 4.06 -4.88 -9.48
C MET A 143 3.24 -4.36 -8.27
N ASN A 144 2.07 -3.78 -8.53
CA ASN A 144 1.21 -3.31 -7.46
C ASN A 144 0.65 -4.47 -6.60
N LEU A 145 0.51 -5.69 -7.14
CA LEU A 145 0.21 -6.88 -6.32
C LEU A 145 1.36 -7.16 -5.34
N GLY A 146 2.62 -7.04 -5.78
CA GLY A 146 3.78 -7.15 -4.89
C GLY A 146 3.75 -6.14 -3.75
N ARG A 147 3.42 -4.88 -4.04
CA ARG A 147 3.20 -3.85 -3.01
C ARG A 147 2.06 -4.21 -2.05
N SER A 148 0.98 -4.76 -2.59
CA SER A 148 -0.20 -5.17 -1.80
C SER A 148 0.12 -6.36 -0.89
N LEU A 149 1.01 -7.26 -1.31
CA LEU A 149 1.52 -8.36 -0.48
C LEU A 149 2.31 -7.84 0.71
N LEU A 150 3.15 -6.79 0.56
CA LEU A 150 3.83 -6.16 1.70
C LEU A 150 2.84 -5.64 2.74
N LEU A 151 1.77 -4.97 2.30
CA LEU A 151 0.70 -4.51 3.19
C LEU A 151 -0.06 -5.67 3.84
N ALA A 152 -0.35 -6.74 3.08
CA ALA A 152 -0.99 -7.93 3.60
C ALA A 152 -0.12 -8.59 4.69
N SER A 153 1.19 -8.71 4.45
CA SER A 153 2.14 -9.20 5.44
C SER A 153 2.17 -8.31 6.67
N ALA A 154 2.18 -6.98 6.53
CA ALA A 154 2.09 -6.06 7.66
C ALA A 154 0.83 -6.30 8.50
N THR A 155 -0.33 -6.42 7.85
CA THR A 155 -1.62 -6.69 8.50
C THR A 155 -1.62 -8.03 9.23
N LEU A 156 -1.15 -9.10 8.57
CA LEU A 156 -1.08 -10.44 9.16
C LEU A 156 -0.14 -10.47 10.37
N THR A 157 1.04 -9.87 10.24
CA THR A 157 2.03 -9.78 11.31
C THR A 157 1.49 -9.01 12.51
N ALA A 158 0.87 -7.85 12.29
CA ALA A 158 0.27 -7.07 13.37
C ALA A 158 -0.88 -7.84 14.05
N THR A 159 -1.73 -8.50 13.26
CA THR A 159 -2.87 -9.28 13.77
C THR A 159 -2.38 -10.43 14.64
N TRP A 160 -1.40 -11.18 14.13
CA TRP A 160 -0.80 -12.30 14.84
C TRP A 160 -0.23 -11.85 16.20
N THR A 161 0.57 -10.78 16.18
CA THR A 161 1.15 -10.16 17.38
C THR A 161 0.08 -9.72 18.38
N ALA A 162 -1.01 -9.09 17.90
CA ALA A 162 -2.10 -8.63 18.76
C ALA A 162 -2.89 -9.77 19.42
N LEU A 163 -2.94 -10.96 18.80
CA LEU A 163 -3.55 -12.16 19.38
C LEU A 163 -2.71 -12.78 20.51
N GLY A 164 -1.60 -12.16 20.91
CA GLY A 164 -0.67 -12.71 21.90
C GLY A 164 0.13 -13.90 21.36
N ARG A 165 -0.02 -14.21 20.07
CA ARG A 165 0.84 -15.14 19.36
C ARG A 165 2.01 -14.30 18.88
N GLY A 166 3.14 -14.40 19.58
CA GLY A 166 4.29 -13.53 19.29
C GLY A 166 4.71 -13.54 17.82
N LEU A 167 5.55 -12.58 17.44
CA LEU A 167 6.62 -12.92 16.51
C LEU A 167 7.81 -13.47 17.29
#